data_AF-A0A9W3SNA7-F1
#
_entry.id   AF-A0A9W3SNA7-F1
#
_cell.length_a   1.000
_cell.length_b   1.000
_cell.length_c   1.000
_cell.angle_alpha   90.00
_cell.angle_beta   90.00
_cell.angle_gamma   90.00
#
_symmetry.space_group_name_H-M   'P 1'
#
loop_
_entity.id
_entity.type
_entity.pdbx_description
1 polymer ?
#
loop_
_entity_poly.entity_id
_entity_poly.type
_entity_poly.pdbx_seq_one_letter_code
_entity_poly.pdbx_strand_id
1 'polypeptide(L)'
;MCLREIHLKSLPKDIRERIKDIETKNATLHLYDMTFDIKVPTVLALIISNTGPVYQFISTATHPDPLEAISKAINECIVGFNVYQHNRAVASNKYKKV
;
A
#
# COMPACT_ATOMS: atom_id res chain seq x y z
N MET A 1 -14.67 -9.86 10.68
CA MET A 1 -14.93 -8.52 10.12
C MET A 1 -14.12 -8.41 8.83
N CYS A 2 -14.75 -8.11 7.69
CA CYS A 2 -14.05 -7.94 6.41
C CYS A 2 -13.73 -6.45 6.23
N LEU A 3 -12.48 -6.10 5.90
CA LEU A 3 -12.11 -4.71 5.61
C LEU A 3 -12.77 -4.25 4.30
N ARG A 4 -13.17 -2.98 4.23
CA ARG A 4 -13.79 -2.41 3.02
C ARG A 4 -12.71 -2.00 2.03
N GLU A 5 -12.76 -2.53 0.82
CA GLU A 5 -11.82 -2.16 -0.24
C GLU A 5 -12.14 -0.76 -0.79
N ILE A 6 -11.10 0.05 -0.99
CA ILE A 6 -11.18 1.33 -1.67
C ILE A 6 -10.85 1.09 -3.15
N HIS A 7 -11.85 1.20 -4.02
CA HIS A 7 -11.66 0.95 -5.45
C HIS A 7 -10.79 2.04 -6.10
N LEU A 8 -9.72 1.63 -6.79
CA LEU A 8 -8.80 2.56 -7.45
C LEU A 8 -9.47 3.50 -8.46
N LYS A 9 -10.58 3.05 -9.08
CA LYS A 9 -11.37 3.86 -10.02
C LYS A 9 -12.04 5.07 -9.38
N SER A 10 -12.29 5.06 -8.07
CA SER A 10 -12.89 6.19 -7.35
C SER A 10 -11.87 7.25 -6.96
N LEU A 11 -10.57 7.00 -7.15
CA LEU A 11 -9.51 7.94 -6.75
C LEU A 11 -9.31 9.05 -7.79
N PRO A 12 -8.84 10.23 -7.37
CA PRO A 12 -8.36 11.29 -8.27
C PRO A 12 -7.36 10.81 -9.34
N LYS A 13 -7.35 11.46 -10.51
CA LYS A 13 -6.55 11.05 -11.67
C LYS A 13 -5.06 10.99 -11.36
N ASP A 14 -4.55 12.01 -10.69
CA ASP A 14 -3.16 12.14 -10.25
C ASP A 14 -2.75 10.98 -9.32
N ILE A 15 -3.60 10.57 -8.38
CA ILE A 15 -3.35 9.41 -7.52
C ILE A 15 -3.32 8.13 -8.35
N ARG A 16 -4.27 7.95 -9.27
CA ARG A 16 -4.30 6.76 -10.15
C ARG A 16 -3.06 6.65 -11.03
N GLU A 17 -2.55 7.77 -11.54
CA GLU A 17 -1.34 7.77 -12.37
C GLU A 17 -0.12 7.29 -11.60
N ARG A 18 0.02 7.67 -10.32
CA ARG A 18 1.11 7.20 -9.45
C ARG A 18 1.07 5.70 -9.17
N ILE A 19 -0.12 5.10 -9.17
CA ILE A 19 -0.30 3.66 -8.94
C ILE A 19 0.07 2.84 -10.17
N LYS A 20 -0.13 3.37 -11.39
CA LYS A 20 0.19 2.65 -12.64
C LYS A 20 1.65 2.21 -12.73
N ASP A 21 2.57 2.99 -12.17
CA ASP A 21 4.00 2.67 -12.16
C ASP A 21 4.35 1.43 -11.33
N ILE A 22 3.48 1.03 -10.40
CA ILE A 22 3.58 -0.21 -9.62
C ILE A 22 2.96 -1.38 -10.38
N GLU A 23 1.77 -1.18 -10.95
CA GLU A 23 1.00 -2.25 -11.61
C GLU A 23 1.73 -2.84 -12.83
N THR A 24 2.58 -2.05 -13.48
CA THR A 24 3.41 -2.50 -14.61
C THR A 24 4.54 -3.47 -14.22
N LYS A 25 4.79 -3.71 -12.93
CA LYS A 25 5.94 -4.49 -12.42
C LYS A 25 5.57 -5.85 -11.80
N ASN A 26 4.51 -6.51 -12.26
CA ASN A 26 3.99 -7.77 -11.66
C ASN A 26 3.67 -7.65 -10.16
N ALA A 27 3.30 -6.44 -9.74
CA ALA A 27 2.85 -6.14 -8.38
C ALA A 27 1.49 -5.45 -8.44
N THR A 28 0.63 -5.71 -7.47
CA THR A 28 -0.72 -5.12 -7.40
C THR A 28 -0.87 -4.38 -6.09
N LEU A 29 -1.43 -3.17 -6.15
CA LEU A 29 -1.74 -2.37 -4.98
C LEU A 29 -3.22 -2.55 -4.60
N HIS A 30 -3.46 -2.92 -3.35
CA HIS A 30 -4.76 -2.97 -2.73
C HIS A 30 -4.87 -1.88 -1.67
N LEU A 31 -6.05 -1.27 -1.56
CA LEU A 31 -6.34 -0.25 -0.56
C LEU A 31 -7.55 -0.66 0.26
N TYR A 32 -7.46 -0.52 1.58
CA TYR A 32 -8.55 -0.84 2.49
C TYR A 32 -8.80 0.29 3.47
N ASP A 33 -10.08 0.57 3.70
CA ASP A 33 -10.54 1.46 4.75
C ASP A 33 -10.48 0.72 6.11
N MET A 34 -9.65 1.26 6.99
CA MET A 34 -9.45 0.84 8.38
C MET A 34 -9.93 1.90 9.38
N THR A 35 -10.85 2.78 8.97
CA THR A 35 -11.43 3.79 9.86
C THR A 35 -12.21 3.10 10.99
N PHE A 36 -11.75 3.27 12.23
CA PHE A 36 -12.39 2.74 13.44
C PHE A 36 -13.19 3.82 14.19
N ASP A 37 -13.66 3.49 15.40
CA ASP A 37 -14.70 4.23 16.16
C ASP A 37 -14.45 5.73 16.35
N ILE A 38 -13.20 6.19 16.35
CA ILE A 38 -12.85 7.61 16.45
C ILE A 38 -13.10 8.42 15.16
N LYS A 39 -13.61 7.77 14.09
CA LYS A 39 -13.97 8.37 12.78
C LYS A 39 -12.84 9.17 12.13
N VAL A 40 -11.59 8.83 12.44
CA VAL A 40 -10.43 9.40 11.75
C VAL A 40 -10.08 8.48 10.59
N PRO A 41 -10.06 8.98 9.33
CA PRO A 41 -9.69 8.19 8.17
C PRO A 41 -8.36 7.50 8.36
N THR A 42 -8.37 6.16 8.30
CA THR A 42 -7.18 5.32 8.34
C THR A 42 -7.22 4.37 7.16
N VAL A 43 -6.15 4.36 6.38
CA VAL A 43 -6.05 3.59 5.14
C VAL A 43 -4.90 2.60 5.24
N LEU A 44 -5.16 1.35 4.89
CA LEU A 44 -4.17 0.32 4.66
C LEU A 44 -3.85 0.26 3.16
N ALA A 45 -2.58 0.37 2.81
CA ALA A 45 -2.06 0.08 1.50
C ALA A 45 -1.26 -1.23 1.54
N LEU A 46 -1.58 -2.15 0.64
CA LEU A 46 -0.95 -3.45 0.53
C LEU A 46 -0.48 -3.67 -0.91
N ILE A 47 0.83 -3.80 -1.11
CA ILE A 47 1.39 -4.27 -2.37
C ILE A 47 1.63 -5.77 -2.26
N ILE A 48 1.12 -6.53 -3.24
CA ILE A 48 1.43 -7.95 -3.44
C ILE A 48 2.24 -8.07 -4.73
N SER A 49 3.43 -8.66 -4.67
CA SER A 49 4.29 -8.91 -5.82
C SER A 49 4.52 -10.41 -5.98
N ASN A 50 4.44 -10.89 -7.22
CA ASN A 50 4.80 -12.27 -7.56
C ASN A 50 6.28 -12.39 -7.97
N THR A 51 7.04 -11.29 -7.89
CA THR A 51 8.44 -11.22 -8.32
C THR A 51 9.32 -10.46 -7.33
N GLY A 52 10.62 -10.73 -7.39
CA GLY A 52 11.62 -10.08 -6.55
C GLY A 52 11.66 -10.61 -5.11
N PRO A 53 12.55 -10.05 -4.26
CA PRO A 53 12.76 -10.53 -2.89
C PRO A 53 11.63 -10.21 -1.91
N VAL A 54 10.70 -9.30 -2.25
CA VAL A 54 9.62 -8.85 -1.36
C VAL A 54 8.26 -9.22 -1.96
N TYR A 55 7.62 -10.23 -1.41
CA TYR A 55 6.30 -10.68 -1.90
C TYR A 55 5.16 -9.78 -1.46
N GLN A 56 5.28 -9.15 -0.29
CA GLN A 56 4.25 -8.28 0.26
C GLN A 56 4.87 -7.10 0.97
N PHE A 57 4.26 -5.92 0.83
CA PHE A 57 4.61 -4.74 1.59
C PHE A 57 3.34 -4.02 2.03
N ILE A 58 3.32 -3.56 3.28
CA ILE A 58 2.18 -2.91 3.90
C ILE A 58 2.61 -1.54 4.42
N SER A 59 1.75 -0.55 4.23
CA SER A 59 1.79 0.72 4.96
C SER A 59 0.37 1.07 5.44
N THR A 60 0.31 1.84 6.52
CA THR A 60 -0.92 2.45 7.00
C THR A 60 -0.71 3.93 7.21
N ALA A 61 -1.67 4.75 6.81
CA ALA A 61 -1.65 6.17 7.15
C ALA A 61 -3.00 6.62 7.67
N THR A 62 -2.95 7.62 8.56
CA THR A 62 -4.11 8.23 9.19
C THR A 62 -4.06 9.74 9.00
N HIS A 63 -5.19 10.34 8.65
CA HIS A 63 -5.30 11.78 8.49
C HIS A 63 -6.77 12.24 8.59
N PRO A 64 -7.07 13.45 9.10
CA PRO A 64 -8.45 13.97 9.12
C PRO A 64 -9.09 14.10 7.73
N ASP A 65 -8.28 14.41 6.71
CA ASP A 65 -8.67 14.37 5.30
C ASP A 65 -8.44 12.95 4.72
N PRO A 66 -9.49 12.26 4.24
CA PRO A 66 -9.39 10.94 3.64
C PRO A 66 -8.44 10.85 2.44
N LEU A 67 -8.39 11.88 1.59
CA LEU A 67 -7.53 11.87 0.40
C LEU A 67 -6.05 11.95 0.79
N GLU A 68 -5.74 12.71 1.84
CA GLU A 68 -4.40 12.75 2.42
C GLU A 68 -4.02 11.42 3.07
N ALA A 69 -4.94 10.76 3.79
CA ALA A 69 -4.69 9.42 4.35
C ALA A 69 -4.39 8.41 3.23
N ILE A 70 -5.19 8.42 2.16
CA ILE A 70 -4.97 7.57 0.97
C ILE A 70 -3.61 7.88 0.34
N SER A 71 -3.32 9.16 0.04
CA SER A 71 -2.08 9.57 -0.61
C SER A 71 -0.85 9.18 0.22
N LYS A 72 -0.87 9.41 1.54
CA LYS A 72 0.23 9.05 2.44
C LYS A 72 0.46 7.53 2.48
N ALA A 73 -0.61 6.74 2.64
CA ALA A 73 -0.52 5.28 2.66
C ALA A 73 0.07 4.74 1.35
N ILE A 74 -0.41 5.23 0.21
CA ILE A 74 0.13 4.86 -1.11
C ILE A 74 1.62 5.18 -1.19
N ASN A 75 2.03 6.39 -0.81
CA ASN A 75 3.41 6.85 -0.98
C ASN A 75 4.40 6.05 -0.15
N GLU A 76 4.07 5.86 1.11
CA GLU A 76 4.89 5.07 2.01
C GLU A 76 4.95 3.61 1.54
N CYS A 77 3.83 3.05 1.08
CA CYS A 77 3.78 1.69 0.55
C CYS A 77 4.68 1.53 -0.69
N ILE A 78 4.59 2.46 -1.65
CA ILE A 78 5.36 2.45 -2.89
C ILE A 78 6.86 2.63 -2.62
N VAL A 79 7.21 3.65 -1.81
CA VAL A 79 8.60 3.95 -1.48
C VAL A 79 9.22 2.79 -0.70
N GLY A 80 8.52 2.32 0.33
CA GLY A 80 8.96 1.19 1.15
C GLY A 80 9.14 -0.08 0.33
N PHE A 81 8.14 -0.46 -0.49
CA PHE A 81 8.26 -1.61 -1.39
C PHE A 81 9.49 -1.50 -2.30
N ASN A 82 9.71 -0.35 -2.95
CA ASN A 82 10.86 -0.15 -3.83
C ASN A 82 12.19 -0.21 -3.07
N VAL A 83 12.29 0.38 -1.88
CA VAL A 83 13.49 0.31 -1.04
C VAL A 83 13.83 -1.14 -0.71
N TYR A 84 12.86 -1.92 -0.25
CA TYR A 84 13.10 -3.32 0.13
C TYR A 84 13.35 -4.20 -1.10
N GLN A 85 12.70 -3.94 -2.23
CA GLN A 85 12.92 -4.69 -3.49
C GLN A 85 14.37 -4.57 -3.99
N HIS A 86 15.00 -3.40 -3.84
CA HIS A 86 16.34 -3.14 -4.37
C HIS A 86 17.46 -3.29 -3.32
N ASN A 87 17.14 -3.38 -2.03
CA ASN A 87 18.12 -3.51 -0.95
C ASN A 87 18.07 -4.89 -0.30
N ARG A 88 18.91 -5.82 -0.79
CA ARG A 88 19.02 -7.20 -0.25
C ARG A 88 19.33 -7.26 1.26
N ALA A 89 20.05 -6.28 1.81
CA ALA A 89 20.36 -6.23 3.24
C ALA A 89 19.09 -6.03 4.09
N VAL A 90 18.15 -5.22 3.59
CA VAL A 90 16.90 -4.84 4.28
C VAL A 90 15.77 -5.84 3.97
N ALA A 91 15.78 -6.44 2.79
CA ALA A 91 14.83 -7.48 2.36
C ALA A 91 14.95 -8.81 3.13
N SER A 92 15.99 -8.96 3.95
CA SER A 92 16.32 -10.20 4.67
C SER A 92 15.35 -10.58 5.80
N ASN A 93 14.14 -10.00 5.83
CA ASN A 93 13.01 -10.56 6.55
C ASN A 93 12.53 -11.83 5.83
N LYS A 94 13.29 -12.91 5.95
CA LYS A 94 12.77 -14.27 5.71
C LYS A 94 11.55 -14.43 6.60
N TYR A 95 10.36 -14.33 6.01
CA TYR A 95 9.14 -14.81 6.63
C TYR A 95 9.38 -16.26 7.04
N LYS A 96 9.54 -16.51 8.34
CA LYS A 96 9.36 -17.85 8.88
C LYS A 96 7.87 -18.13 8.71
N LYS A 97 7.52 -19.20 7.99
CA LYS A 97 6.18 -19.78 8.08
C LYS A 97 5.87 -19.91 9.58
N VAL A 98 4.83 -19.21 10.03
CA VAL A 98 4.20 -19.46 11.32
C VAL A 98 3.22 -20.60 11.12
#